data_AF-A0A940UIU4-F1
#
_entry.id   AF-A0A940UIU4-F1
#
_cell.length_a   1.000
_cell.length_b   1.000
_cell.length_c   1.000
_cell.angle_alpha   90.00
_cell.angle_beta   90.00
_cell.angle_gamma   90.00
#
_symmetry.space_group_name_H-M   'P 1'
#
loop_
_entity.id
_entity.type
_entity.pdbx_description
1 polymer ?
#
loop_
_entity_poly.entity_id
_entity_poly.type
_entity_poly.pdbx_seq_one_letter_code
_entity_poly.pdbx_strand_id
1 'polypeptide(L)'
;MQMLPITTILIAAGLLVLSIAIVSRFGSKIILSGRVLASFLVVGLSFFVAGLYLHLKEAPVETKRIVQPRPSPPTGDAFTFRFTPSKVAWGQVVDIEASVPADSVTVYLNGLPLIKKNLSGNKLQVTIPTNTKDGYLELEQDGKRVRAAQPLAITP
;
A
#
# COMPACT_ATOMS: atom_id res chain seq x y z
N MET A 1 16.85 -5.87 -11.23
CA MET A 1 16.22 -7.21 -11.29
C MET A 1 15.50 -7.43 -9.97
N GLN A 2 14.17 -7.36 -9.94
CA GLN A 2 13.39 -7.67 -8.74
C GLN A 2 13.41 -9.19 -8.53
N MET A 3 13.94 -9.65 -7.39
CA MET A 3 13.79 -11.04 -6.97
C MET A 3 12.33 -11.27 -6.58
N LEU A 4 11.66 -12.19 -7.26
CA LEU A 4 10.33 -12.64 -6.89
C LEU A 4 10.38 -13.27 -5.48
N PRO A 5 9.39 -13.00 -4.60
CA PRO A 5 9.34 -13.62 -3.28
C PRO A 5 9.34 -15.14 -3.42
N ILE A 6 10.13 -15.82 -2.59
CA ILE A 6 10.23 -17.30 -2.58
C ILE A 6 8.84 -17.93 -2.40
N THR A 7 7.94 -17.27 -1.66
CA THR A 7 6.54 -17.66 -1.49
C THR A 7 5.76 -17.68 -2.80
N THR A 8 5.95 -16.68 -3.65
CA THR A 8 5.32 -16.62 -4.99
C THR A 8 5.80 -17.75 -5.91
N ILE A 9 7.09 -18.09 -5.83
CA ILE A 9 7.69 -19.19 -6.61
C ILE A 9 7.09 -20.54 -6.19
N LEU A 10 6.92 -20.76 -4.88
CA LEU A 10 6.35 -22.00 -4.34
C LEU A 10 4.87 -22.18 -4.72
N ILE A 11 4.07 -21.10 -4.68
CA ILE A 11 2.65 -21.14 -5.08
C ILE A 11 2.53 -21.46 -6.58
N ALA A 12 3.34 -20.81 -7.42
CA ALA A 12 3.34 -21.04 -8.87
C ALA A 12 3.75 -22.48 -9.21
N ALA A 13 4.78 -23.02 -8.54
CA ALA A 13 5.21 -24.40 -8.73
C ALA A 13 4.12 -25.41 -8.30
N GLY A 14 3.46 -25.17 -7.16
CA GLY A 14 2.36 -26.03 -6.68
C GLY A 14 1.16 -26.08 -7.65
N LEU A 15 0.74 -24.92 -8.17
CA LEU A 15 -0.33 -24.83 -9.16
C LEU A 15 0.02 -25.52 -10.48
N LEU A 16 1.28 -25.43 -10.91
CA LEU A 16 1.76 -26.09 -12.12
C LEU A 16 1.77 -27.61 -12.00
N VAL A 17 2.15 -28.16 -10.84
CA VAL A 17 2.09 -29.62 -10.60
C VAL A 17 0.64 -30.10 -10.54
N LEU A 18 -0.25 -29.33 -9.92
CA LEU A 18 -1.67 -29.68 -9.81
C LEU A 18 -2.38 -29.66 -11.18
N SER A 19 -2.04 -28.70 -12.04
CA SER A 19 -2.60 -28.63 -13.39
C SER A 19 -2.15 -29.79 -14.27
N ILE A 20 -0.89 -30.22 -14.18
CA ILE A 20 -0.39 -31.43 -14.86
C ILE A 20 -1.14 -32.68 -14.39
N ALA A 21 -1.36 -32.82 -13.08
CA ALA A 21 -2.12 -33.95 -12.52
C ALA A 21 -3.58 -33.97 -13.02
N ILE A 22 -4.25 -32.82 -13.10
CA ILE A 22 -5.62 -32.71 -13.61
C ILE A 22 -5.68 -33.02 -15.11
N VAL A 23 -4.78 -32.46 -15.91
CA VAL A 23 -4.74 -32.71 -17.36
C VAL A 23 -4.47 -34.19 -17.65
N SER A 24 -3.59 -34.84 -16.88
CA SER A 24 -3.32 -36.28 -17.00
C SER A 24 -4.50 -37.18 -16.62
N ARG A 25 -5.49 -36.67 -15.88
CA ARG A 25 -6.73 -37.39 -15.53
C ARG A 25 -7.79 -37.35 -16.65
N PHE A 26 -7.77 -36.31 -17.50
CA PHE A 26 -8.79 -36.08 -18.53
C PHE A 26 -8.29 -36.33 -19.97
N GLY A 27 -6.99 -36.17 -20.22
CA GLY A 27 -6.37 -36.38 -21.53
C GLY A 27 -5.61 -37.70 -21.61
N SER A 28 -6.23 -38.72 -22.21
CA SER A 28 -5.63 -39.87 -22.92
C SER A 28 -4.21 -40.38 -22.55
N LYS A 29 -4.15 -41.69 -22.26
CA LYS A 29 -3.02 -42.60 -22.54
C LYS A 29 -1.68 -42.37 -21.81
N ILE A 30 -1.66 -41.77 -20.62
CA ILE A 30 -0.46 -41.82 -19.77
C ILE A 30 -0.70 -42.87 -18.67
N ILE A 31 0.00 -44.00 -18.77
CA ILE A 31 0.03 -45.08 -17.78
C ILE A 31 0.88 -44.61 -16.59
N LEU A 32 0.43 -43.57 -15.90
CA LEU A 32 0.89 -43.33 -14.54
C LEU A 32 0.01 -44.20 -13.66
N SER A 33 0.60 -45.22 -13.02
CA SER A 33 -0.14 -46.04 -12.06
C SER A 33 -0.83 -45.11 -11.06
N GLY A 34 -2.06 -45.43 -10.64
CA GLY A 34 -2.85 -44.54 -9.77
C GLY A 34 -2.10 -44.08 -8.50
N ARG A 35 -1.09 -44.86 -8.07
CA ARG A 35 -0.16 -44.52 -6.97
C ARG A 35 0.77 -43.35 -7.30
N VAL A 36 1.29 -43.27 -8.52
CA VAL A 36 2.15 -42.16 -8.97
C VAL A 36 1.32 -40.89 -9.11
N LEU A 37 0.10 -40.98 -9.67
CA LEU A 37 -0.82 -39.84 -9.75
C LEU A 37 -1.21 -39.32 -8.35
N ALA A 38 -1.52 -40.23 -7.42
CA ALA A 38 -1.79 -39.88 -6.03
C ALA A 38 -0.58 -39.22 -5.35
N SER A 39 0.65 -39.68 -5.65
CA SER A 39 1.89 -39.08 -5.14
C SER A 39 2.06 -37.63 -5.61
N PHE A 40 1.82 -37.34 -6.89
CA PHE A 40 1.88 -35.98 -7.42
C PHE A 40 0.83 -35.07 -6.80
N LEU A 41 -0.37 -35.59 -6.55
CA LEU A 41 -1.46 -34.84 -5.93
C LEU A 41 -1.15 -34.50 -4.48
N VAL A 42 -0.59 -35.46 -3.72
CA VAL A 42 -0.15 -35.24 -2.33
C VAL A 42 0.99 -34.23 -2.29
N VAL A 43 2.01 -34.38 -3.13
CA VAL A 43 3.17 -33.48 -3.16
C VAL A 43 2.77 -32.07 -3.57
N GLY A 44 1.95 -31.92 -4.62
CA GLY A 44 1.44 -30.62 -5.07
C GLY A 44 0.59 -29.92 -4.01
N LEU A 45 -0.28 -30.68 -3.31
CA LEU A 45 -1.08 -30.15 -2.22
C LEU A 45 -0.21 -29.74 -1.02
N SER A 46 0.82 -30.51 -0.68
CA SER A 46 1.76 -30.17 0.40
C SER A 46 2.50 -28.86 0.12
N PHE A 47 3.00 -28.66 -1.11
CA PHE A 47 3.64 -27.40 -1.49
C PHE A 47 2.67 -26.22 -1.51
N PHE A 48 1.44 -26.43 -1.99
CA PHE A 48 0.41 -25.39 -1.98
C PHE A 48 0.02 -24.98 -0.56
N VAL A 49 -0.22 -25.94 0.34
CA VAL A 49 -0.57 -25.66 1.74
C VAL A 49 0.60 -25.02 2.48
N ALA A 50 1.84 -25.47 2.26
CA ALA A 50 3.02 -24.85 2.87
C ALA A 50 3.25 -23.42 2.35
N GLY A 51 3.10 -23.18 1.04
CA GLY A 51 3.20 -21.86 0.44
C GLY A 51 2.11 -20.91 0.94
N LEU A 52 0.86 -21.38 1.01
CA LEU A 52 -0.25 -20.61 1.55
C LEU A 52 -0.07 -20.33 3.05
N TYR A 53 0.39 -21.32 3.82
CA TYR A 53 0.67 -21.17 5.24
C TYR A 53 1.77 -20.13 5.47
N LEU A 54 2.86 -20.15 4.70
CA LEU A 54 3.92 -19.14 4.78
C LEU A 54 3.42 -17.77 4.34
N HIS A 55 2.63 -17.69 3.27
CA HIS A 55 2.04 -16.43 2.81
C HIS A 55 1.06 -15.82 3.82
N LEU A 56 0.32 -16.66 4.56
CA LEU A 56 -0.57 -16.23 5.65
C LEU A 56 0.17 -15.96 6.96
N LYS A 57 1.28 -16.66 7.24
CA LYS A 57 2.16 -16.40 8.41
C LYS A 57 3.06 -15.19 8.21
N GLU A 58 3.34 -14.82 6.96
CA GLU A 58 3.67 -13.47 6.55
C GLU A 58 2.42 -12.57 6.70
N ALA A 59 1.74 -12.65 7.84
CA ALA A 59 1.10 -11.47 8.39
C ALA A 59 2.17 -10.37 8.33
N PRO A 60 1.85 -9.16 7.85
CA PRO A 60 2.82 -8.09 7.79
C PRO A 60 3.41 -8.05 9.19
N VAL A 61 4.73 -8.28 9.30
CA VAL A 61 5.44 -8.02 10.55
C VAL A 61 4.92 -6.65 10.92
N GLU A 62 4.15 -6.62 12.01
CA GLU A 62 3.80 -5.38 12.67
C GLU A 62 5.16 -4.90 13.13
N THR A 63 5.81 -4.22 12.19
CA THR A 63 6.96 -3.42 12.41
C THR A 63 6.33 -2.45 13.37
N LYS A 64 6.53 -2.71 14.66
CA LYS A 64 6.34 -1.74 15.71
C LYS A 64 7.02 -0.53 15.11
N ARG A 65 6.21 0.36 14.53
CA ARG A 65 6.68 1.63 14.02
C ARG A 65 7.15 2.22 15.32
N ILE A 66 8.44 2.08 15.57
CA ILE A 66 9.16 3.02 16.38
C ILE A 66 8.71 4.30 15.71
N VAL A 67 7.82 5.02 16.38
CA VAL A 67 7.48 6.40 16.06
C VAL A 67 8.80 7.09 16.27
N GLN A 68 9.66 7.00 15.26
CA GLN A 68 10.91 7.71 15.21
C GLN A 68 10.44 9.15 15.29
N PRO A 69 10.84 9.92 16.32
CA PRO A 69 10.59 11.34 16.31
C PRO A 69 11.11 11.82 14.96
N ARG A 70 10.20 12.27 14.09
CA ARG A 70 10.56 12.69 12.73
C ARG A 70 11.67 13.73 12.92
N PRO A 71 12.87 13.54 12.34
CA PRO A 71 13.88 14.57 12.39
C PRO A 71 13.26 15.84 11.80
N SER A 72 13.34 16.94 12.54
CA SER A 72 13.04 18.27 12.00
C SER A 72 13.75 18.40 10.65
N PRO A 73 13.05 18.84 9.59
CA PRO A 73 13.60 18.76 8.23
C PRO A 73 14.93 19.53 8.16
N PRO A 74 15.97 18.97 7.52
CA PRO A 74 17.21 19.70 7.29
C PRO A 74 16.91 20.91 6.41
N THR A 75 17.35 22.08 6.88
CA THR A 75 17.27 23.37 6.19
C THR A 75 18.14 23.31 4.92
N GLY A 76 17.54 22.90 3.81
CA GLY A 76 18.14 22.90 2.48
C GLY A 76 17.11 22.44 1.46
N ASP A 77 16.57 23.38 0.68
CA ASP A 77 15.62 23.16 -0.42
C ASP A 77 14.27 22.51 -0.05
N ALA A 78 13.73 22.83 1.13
CA ALA A 78 12.40 22.36 1.54
C ALA A 78 11.30 23.27 0.95
N PHE A 79 10.45 22.72 0.08
CA PHE A 79 9.22 23.41 -0.33
C PHE A 79 8.29 23.59 0.87
N THR A 80 7.56 24.70 0.91
CA THR A 80 6.62 25.04 1.98
C THR A 80 5.18 25.04 1.48
N PHE A 81 4.22 24.92 2.41
CA PHE A 81 2.80 25.03 2.11
C PHE A 81 2.01 25.59 3.28
N ARG A 82 0.82 26.12 2.99
CA ARG A 82 -0.19 26.59 3.95
C ARG A 82 -1.54 26.00 3.61
N PHE A 83 -2.44 25.96 4.59
CA PHE A 83 -3.80 25.46 4.39
C PHE A 83 -4.82 26.31 5.14
N THR A 84 -6.06 26.32 4.66
CA THR A 84 -7.18 27.07 5.26
C THR A 84 -8.49 26.32 4.94
N PRO A 85 -9.42 26.17 5.90
CA PRO A 85 -9.36 26.61 7.29
C PRO A 85 -8.53 25.68 8.20
N SER A 86 -8.15 26.15 9.40
CA SER A 86 -7.46 25.34 10.43
C SER A 86 -8.40 24.44 11.23
N LYS A 87 -9.72 24.67 11.13
CA LYS A 87 -10.78 23.86 11.71
C LYS A 87 -11.82 23.55 10.64
N VAL A 88 -12.19 22.29 10.50
CA VAL A 88 -13.04 21.80 9.41
C VAL A 88 -13.89 20.62 9.86
N ALA A 89 -15.08 20.44 9.29
CA ALA A 89 -15.91 19.27 9.60
C ALA A 89 -15.61 18.09 8.66
N TRP A 90 -16.11 16.90 8.98
CA TRP A 90 -16.06 15.77 8.05
C TRP A 90 -16.72 16.09 6.71
N GLY A 91 -16.12 15.63 5.61
CA GLY A 91 -16.61 15.84 4.26
C GLY A 91 -16.43 17.26 3.72
N GLN A 92 -15.93 18.20 4.51
CA GLN A 92 -15.65 19.56 4.08
C GLN A 92 -14.30 19.66 3.35
N VAL A 93 -14.12 20.77 2.65
CA VAL A 93 -12.94 21.04 1.83
C VAL A 93 -11.94 21.87 2.61
N VAL A 94 -10.66 21.56 2.44
CA VAL A 94 -9.54 22.38 2.88
C VAL A 94 -8.78 22.84 1.64
N ASP A 95 -8.57 24.15 1.53
CA ASP A 95 -7.71 24.77 0.55
C ASP A 95 -6.25 24.67 1.00
N ILE A 96 -5.38 24.31 0.07
CA ILE A 96 -3.95 24.16 0.28
C ILE A 96 -3.23 24.99 -0.79
N GLU A 97 -2.29 25.81 -0.35
CA GLU A 97 -1.39 26.58 -1.20
C GLU A 97 0.04 26.12 -0.95
N ALA A 98 0.67 25.57 -1.99
CA ALA A 98 2.05 25.13 -1.97
C ALA A 98 2.97 26.19 -2.63
N SER A 99 4.26 26.09 -2.36
CA SER A 99 5.29 26.84 -3.10
C SER A 99 5.66 26.21 -4.44
N VAL A 100 5.05 25.07 -4.77
CA VAL A 100 5.31 24.25 -5.95
C VAL A 100 4.00 23.95 -6.69
N PRO A 101 4.05 23.50 -7.96
CA PRO A 101 2.86 23.17 -8.73
C PRO A 101 1.99 22.11 -8.05
N ALA A 102 0.68 22.35 -7.98
CA ALA A 102 -0.28 21.53 -7.25
C ALA A 102 -0.43 20.10 -7.81
N ASP A 103 -0.14 19.90 -9.08
CA ASP A 103 -0.08 18.62 -9.76
C ASP A 103 1.13 17.77 -9.30
N SER A 104 2.25 18.41 -8.96
CA SER A 104 3.51 17.75 -8.54
C SER A 104 3.51 17.17 -7.12
N VAL A 105 2.52 17.50 -6.28
CA VAL A 105 2.50 17.11 -4.85
C VAL A 105 1.46 16.04 -4.53
N THR A 106 1.72 15.18 -3.55
CA THR A 106 0.71 14.29 -2.94
C THR A 106 0.40 14.76 -1.54
N VAL A 107 -0.89 14.87 -1.19
CA VAL A 107 -1.34 15.33 0.13
C VAL A 107 -1.68 14.14 1.00
N TYR A 108 -1.30 14.19 2.27
CA TYR A 108 -1.61 13.19 3.27
C TYR A 108 -2.23 13.84 4.51
N LEU A 109 -3.08 13.10 5.20
CA LEU A 109 -3.60 13.42 6.53
C LEU A 109 -3.37 12.22 7.44
N ASN A 110 -2.59 12.40 8.51
CA ASN A 110 -2.17 11.31 9.39
C ASN A 110 -1.52 10.12 8.65
N GLY A 111 -0.83 10.42 7.54
CA GLY A 111 -0.17 9.43 6.69
C GLY A 111 -1.08 8.76 5.66
N LEU A 112 -2.39 9.05 5.64
CA LEU A 112 -3.32 8.57 4.62
C LEU A 112 -3.35 9.54 3.44
N PRO A 113 -3.21 9.08 2.19
CA PRO A 113 -3.27 9.96 1.02
C PRO A 113 -4.68 10.53 0.84
N LEU A 114 -4.76 11.82 0.55
CA LEU A 114 -6.00 12.52 0.24
C LEU A 114 -6.13 12.74 -1.26
N ILE A 115 -7.39 12.69 -1.74
CA ILE A 115 -7.70 12.99 -3.13
C ILE A 115 -7.69 14.51 -3.32
N LYS A 116 -6.81 14.98 -4.21
CA LYS A 116 -6.74 16.37 -4.64
C LYS A 116 -7.86 16.69 -5.61
N LYS A 117 -8.39 17.91 -5.52
CA LYS A 117 -9.42 18.49 -6.40
C LYS A 117 -9.03 19.93 -6.72
N ASN A 118 -9.65 20.50 -7.76
CA ASN A 118 -9.51 21.91 -8.12
C ASN A 118 -8.04 22.39 -8.14
N LEU A 119 -7.22 21.73 -8.95
CA LEU A 119 -5.80 22.06 -9.12
C LEU A 119 -5.70 23.33 -9.98
N SER A 120 -5.10 24.39 -9.44
CA SER A 120 -4.87 25.64 -10.15
C SER A 120 -3.54 26.26 -9.75
N GLY A 121 -2.55 26.15 -10.64
CA GLY A 121 -1.18 26.62 -10.37
C GLY A 121 -0.60 25.94 -9.13
N ASN A 122 -0.44 26.71 -8.06
CA ASN A 122 0.10 26.29 -6.78
C ASN A 122 -0.98 25.98 -5.71
N LYS A 123 -2.26 26.02 -6.08
CA LYS A 123 -3.41 25.79 -5.21
C LYS A 123 -4.10 24.48 -5.52
N LEU A 124 -4.58 23.82 -4.47
CA LEU A 124 -5.37 22.59 -4.55
C LEU A 124 -6.35 22.52 -3.39
N GLN A 125 -7.38 21.71 -3.58
CA GLN A 125 -8.37 21.41 -2.56
C GLN A 125 -8.32 19.94 -2.19
N VAL A 126 -8.56 19.62 -0.93
CA VAL A 126 -8.74 18.24 -0.46
C VAL A 126 -10.02 18.14 0.35
N THR A 127 -10.74 17.03 0.19
CA THR A 127 -11.92 16.73 1.02
C THR A 127 -11.48 15.92 2.22
N ILE A 128 -11.89 16.32 3.42
CA ILE A 128 -11.58 15.59 4.65
C ILE A 128 -12.46 14.33 4.73
N PRO A 129 -11.86 13.13 4.87
CA PRO A 129 -12.64 11.91 4.98
C PRO A 129 -13.49 11.91 6.26
N THR A 130 -14.64 11.23 6.19
CA THR A 130 -15.46 10.97 7.37
C THR A 130 -14.70 10.09 8.37
N ASN A 131 -15.01 10.23 9.67
CA ASN A 131 -14.33 9.48 10.74
C ASN A 131 -12.81 9.74 10.85
N THR A 132 -12.35 10.92 10.41
CA THR A 132 -10.94 11.32 10.57
C THR A 132 -10.76 12.08 11.88
N LYS A 133 -9.68 11.77 12.60
CA LYS A 133 -9.25 12.50 13.80
C LYS A 133 -8.36 13.67 13.43
N ASP A 134 -8.30 14.66 14.32
CA ASP A 134 -7.32 15.75 14.28
C ASP A 134 -5.92 15.24 13.93
N GLY A 135 -5.19 16.06 13.17
CA GLY A 135 -3.95 15.57 12.58
C GLY A 135 -3.15 16.63 11.88
N TYR A 136 -2.05 16.18 11.28
CA TYR A 136 -1.23 17.04 10.45
C TYR A 136 -1.44 16.72 8.98
N LEU A 137 -1.62 17.78 8.19
CA LEU A 137 -1.45 17.68 6.75
C LEU A 137 0.04 17.53 6.43
N GLU A 138 0.35 16.67 5.48
CA GLU A 138 1.70 16.47 4.96
C GLU A 138 1.64 16.52 3.43
N LEU A 139 2.58 17.22 2.80
CA LEU A 139 2.75 17.19 1.34
C LEU A 139 4.02 16.45 0.99
N GLU A 140 3.97 15.65 -0.06
CA GLU A 140 5.11 14.92 -0.59
C GLU A 140 5.36 15.32 -2.04
N GLN A 141 6.61 15.60 -2.37
CA GLN A 141 7.07 15.90 -3.73
C GLN A 141 8.41 15.19 -3.93
N ASP A 142 8.54 14.41 -5.00
CA ASP A 142 9.79 13.71 -5.36
C ASP A 142 10.40 12.91 -4.18
N GLY A 143 9.55 12.28 -3.37
CA GLY A 143 9.93 11.50 -2.18
C GLY A 143 10.30 12.33 -0.95
N LYS A 144 10.31 13.66 -1.04
CA LYS A 144 10.48 14.56 0.11
C LYS A 144 9.12 14.92 0.70
N ARG A 145 8.93 14.65 2.00
CA ARG A 145 7.68 14.95 2.71
C ARG A 145 7.84 16.09 3.71
N VAL A 146 6.97 17.08 3.61
CA VAL A 146 6.91 18.26 4.47
C VAL A 146 5.61 18.23 5.27
N ARG A 147 5.67 18.56 6.55
CA ARG A 147 4.51 18.63 7.45
C ARG A 147 4.05 20.07 7.61
N ALA A 148 2.74 20.26 7.75
CA ALA A 148 2.16 21.53 8.13
C ALA A 148 2.69 22.01 9.48
N ALA A 149 2.88 23.33 9.61
CA ALA A 149 3.34 23.93 10.86
C ALA A 149 2.33 23.80 12.01
N GLN A 150 1.04 23.72 11.68
CA GLN A 150 -0.06 23.59 12.65
C GLN A 150 -0.94 22.38 12.32
N PRO A 151 -1.56 21.75 13.33
CA PRO A 151 -2.53 20.69 13.09
C PRO A 151 -3.83 21.23 12.48
N LEU A 152 -4.55 20.37 11.79
CA LEU A 152 -5.91 20.57 11.33
C LEU A 152 -6.86 19.98 12.38
N ALA A 153 -7.71 20.83 12.96
CA ALA A 153 -8.78 20.41 13.86
C ALA A 153 -9.99 19.92 13.06
N ILE A 154 -10.49 18.74 13.36
CA ILE A 154 -11.54 18.07 12.61
C ILE A 154 -12.73 17.80 13.53
N THR A 155 -13.88 18.38 13.20
CA THR A 155 -15.13 18.12 13.92
C THR A 155 -15.99 17.09 13.19
N PRO A 156 -16.72 16.24 13.93
CA PRO A 156 -17.80 15.44 13.38
C PRO A 156 -18.82 16.28 12.62
#